data_AF-A0AAD8I1J2-F1
#
_entry.id   AF-A0AAD8I1J2-F1
#
_cell.length_a   1.000
_cell.length_b   1.000
_cell.length_c   1.000
_cell.angle_alpha   90.00
_cell.angle_beta   90.00
_cell.angle_gamma   90.00
#
_symmetry.space_group_name_H-M   'P 1'
#
loop_
_entity.id
_entity.type
_entity.pdbx_description
1 polymer ?
#
loop_
_entity_poly.entity_id
_entity_poly.type
_entity_poly.pdbx_seq_one_letter_code
_entity_poly.pdbx_strand_id
1 'polypeptide(L)'
;MDDQEVKLLEYIDETWKSGPSILPEDPHARATARFWARFIDDKCYPAIWRIKKTQGKDEREKAIEEATENLKTLENLKTLENELKGKKFFGGDEIGLVDIAGNFVALWLGVTLELVGIQLLTKETFPRLCEWVDDCLYTVA
;
A
#
# COMPACT_ATOMS: atom_id res chain seq x y z
N MET A 1 -8.02 -4.80 3.96
CA MET A 1 -8.25 -4.58 5.38
C MET A 1 -9.65 -4.02 5.57
N ASP A 2 -10.47 -4.72 6.36
CA ASP A 2 -11.83 -4.25 6.64
C ASP A 2 -11.81 -3.20 7.76
N ASP A 3 -12.94 -2.52 7.98
CA ASP A 3 -13.06 -1.50 9.05
C ASP A 3 -12.76 -2.09 10.46
N GLN A 4 -12.71 -3.41 10.64
CA GLN A 4 -12.35 -4.03 11.92
C GLN A 4 -10.83 -4.16 12.09
N GLU A 5 -10.10 -4.50 11.04
CA GLU A 5 -8.63 -4.60 11.06
C GLU A 5 -7.96 -3.24 11.39
N VAL A 6 -8.44 -2.13 10.82
CA VAL A 6 -7.95 -0.77 11.19
C VAL A 6 -8.20 -0.49 12.68
N LYS A 7 -9.38 -0.84 13.20
CA LYS A 7 -9.73 -0.65 14.61
C LYS A 7 -8.88 -1.52 15.53
N LEU A 8 -8.48 -2.71 15.09
CA LEU A 8 -7.58 -3.56 15.83
C LEU A 8 -6.19 -2.93 15.94
N LEU A 9 -5.67 -2.38 14.84
CA LEU A 9 -4.39 -1.67 14.85
C LEU A 9 -4.45 -0.42 15.73
N GLU A 10 -5.56 0.33 15.71
CA GLU A 10 -5.82 1.43 16.63
C GLU A 10 -5.82 0.97 18.10
N TYR A 11 -6.52 -0.13 18.39
CA TYR A 11 -6.56 -0.70 19.73
C TYR A 11 -5.16 -1.12 20.22
N ILE A 12 -4.35 -1.74 19.36
CA ILE A 12 -2.97 -2.12 19.68
C ILE A 12 -2.15 -0.87 19.99
N ASP A 13 -2.19 0.14 19.11
CA ASP A 13 -1.47 1.39 19.26
C ASP A 13 -1.91 2.19 20.51
N GLU A 14 -3.19 2.09 20.90
CA GLU A 14 -3.74 2.69 22.11
C GLU A 14 -3.36 1.94 23.39
N THR A 15 -3.27 0.62 23.33
CA THR A 15 -3.01 -0.24 24.49
C THR A 15 -1.53 -0.29 24.84
N TRP A 16 -0.64 -0.40 23.84
CA TRP A 16 0.81 -0.51 24.04
C TRP A 16 1.53 0.77 23.63
N LYS A 17 1.58 1.74 24.56
CA LYS A 17 2.25 3.03 24.36
C LYS A 17 3.78 2.98 24.43
N SER A 18 4.36 1.84 24.81
CA SER A 18 5.81 1.63 24.81
C SER A 18 6.24 0.94 23.52
N GLY A 19 6.93 1.66 22.63
CA GLY A 19 7.45 1.13 21.37
C GLY A 19 7.16 2.05 20.17
N PRO A 20 7.44 1.59 18.94
CA PRO A 20 7.06 2.27 17.70
C PRO A 20 5.55 2.51 17.61
N SER A 21 5.15 3.73 17.26
CA SER A 21 3.75 4.11 17.09
C SER A 21 3.30 3.79 15.66
N ILE A 22 2.20 3.06 15.51
CA ILE A 22 1.61 2.71 14.21
C ILE A 22 0.90 3.93 13.60
N LEU A 23 0.32 4.77 14.46
CA LEU A 23 -0.42 5.96 14.06
C LEU A 23 0.34 7.23 14.42
N PRO A 24 0.24 8.27 13.57
CA PRO A 24 0.71 9.60 13.94
C PRO A 24 -0.07 10.17 15.15
N GLU A 25 0.63 10.90 16.02
CA GLU A 25 -0.02 11.60 17.13
C GLU A 25 -0.93 12.74 16.64
N ASP A 26 -0.44 13.53 15.67
CA ASP A 26 -1.18 14.64 15.08
C ASP A 26 -2.50 14.17 14.45
N PRO A 27 -3.66 14.75 14.84
CA PRO A 27 -4.96 14.31 14.35
C PRO A 27 -5.11 14.37 12.83
N HIS A 28 -4.52 15.36 12.16
CA HIS A 28 -4.61 15.49 10.71
C HIS A 28 -3.76 14.44 9.99
N ALA A 29 -2.52 14.23 10.43
CA ALA A 29 -1.65 13.19 9.92
C ALA A 29 -2.27 11.80 10.11
N ARG A 30 -2.91 11.55 11.26
CA ARG A 30 -3.64 10.32 11.54
C ARG A 30 -4.86 10.11 10.64
N ALA A 31 -5.65 11.17 10.41
CA ALA A 31 -6.75 11.11 9.44
C ALA A 31 -6.24 10.82 8.02
N THR A 32 -5.10 11.40 7.64
CA THR A 32 -4.44 11.15 6.36
C THR A 32 -3.98 9.70 6.23
N ALA A 33 -3.36 9.13 7.26
CA ALA A 33 -2.95 7.72 7.28
C ALA A 33 -4.15 6.78 7.11
N ARG A 34 -5.26 7.04 7.81
CA ARG A 34 -6.52 6.28 7.66
C ARG A 34 -7.07 6.36 6.25
N PHE A 35 -7.08 7.55 5.64
CA PHE A 35 -7.54 7.73 4.28
C PHE A 35 -6.76 6.86 3.30
N TRP A 36 -5.43 6.85 3.40
CA TRP A 36 -4.58 6.07 2.50
C TRP A 36 -4.66 4.57 2.74
N ALA A 37 -4.74 4.12 3.99
CA ALA A 37 -5.02 2.72 4.29
C ALA A 37 -6.34 2.27 3.65
N ARG A 38 -7.39 3.07 3.81
CA ARG A 38 -8.70 2.79 3.21
C ARG A 38 -8.68 2.86 1.68
N PHE A 39 -7.91 3.76 1.08
CA PHE A 39 -7.72 3.82 -0.37
C PHE A 39 -7.11 2.52 -0.91
N ILE A 40 -6.10 1.97 -0.23
CA ILE A 40 -5.49 0.69 -0.62
C ILE A 40 -6.55 -0.43 -0.61
N ASP A 41 -7.37 -0.47 0.43
CA ASP A 41 -8.39 -1.51 0.62
C ASP A 41 -9.58 -1.39 -0.32
N ASP A 42 -10.09 -0.17 -0.51
CA ASP A 42 -11.31 0.08 -1.27
C ASP A 42 -11.03 0.20 -2.77
N LYS A 43 -9.80 0.51 -3.18
CA LYS A 43 -9.43 0.79 -4.58
C LYS A 43 -8.36 -0.14 -5.13
N CYS A 44 -7.18 -0.21 -4.49
CA CYS A 44 -6.07 -1.01 -5.00
C CYS A 44 -6.41 -2.50 -4.98
N TYR A 45 -6.78 -3.02 -3.81
CA TYR A 45 -7.04 -4.44 -3.62
C TYR A 45 -8.15 -4.98 -4.54
N PRO A 46 -9.33 -4.33 -4.68
CA PRO A 46 -10.40 -4.84 -5.53
C PRO A 46 -10.07 -4.76 -7.03
N ALA A 47 -9.30 -3.75 -7.46
CA ALA A 47 -8.83 -3.67 -8.85
C ALA A 47 -7.88 -4.84 -9.17
N ILE A 48 -6.88 -5.08 -8.33
CA ILE A 48 -5.93 -6.19 -8.49
C ILE A 48 -6.66 -7.54 -8.44
N TRP A 49 -7.60 -7.70 -7.50
CA TRP A 49 -8.38 -8.93 -7.36
C TRP A 49 -9.24 -9.22 -8.60
N ARG A 50 -9.81 -8.17 -9.24
CA ARG A 50 -10.59 -8.32 -10.47
C ARG A 50 -9.75 -8.83 -11.64
N ILE A 51 -8.51 -8.36 -11.81
CA ILE A 51 -7.59 -8.85 -12.86
C ILE A 51 -7.50 -10.38 -12.83
N LYS A 52 -7.39 -10.97 -11.63
CA LYS A 52 -7.29 -12.42 -11.42
C LYS A 52 -8.59 -13.16 -11.73
N LYS A 53 -9.74 -12.59 -11.35
CA LYS A 53 -11.05 -13.25 -11.51
C LYS A 53 -11.60 -13.19 -12.94
N THR A 54 -11.22 -12.18 -13.72
CA THR A 54 -11.78 -11.96 -15.04
C THR A 54 -11.20 -12.90 -16.09
N GLN A 55 -12.10 -13.54 -16.85
CA GLN A 55 -11.77 -14.41 -18.00
C GLN A 55 -11.88 -13.67 -19.34
N GLY A 56 -12.68 -12.59 -19.42
CA GLY A 56 -12.83 -11.76 -20.62
C GLY A 56 -11.65 -10.80 -20.81
N LYS A 57 -11.15 -10.69 -22.06
CA LYS A 57 -9.99 -9.84 -22.37
C LYS A 57 -10.25 -8.36 -22.06
N ASP A 58 -11.35 -7.81 -22.55
CA ASP A 58 -11.66 -6.38 -22.42
C ASP A 58 -11.90 -5.95 -20.96
N GLU A 59 -12.57 -6.81 -20.17
CA GLU A 59 -12.79 -6.54 -18.74
C GLU A 59 -11.49 -6.66 -17.94
N ARG A 60 -10.58 -7.56 -18.33
CA ARG A 60 -9.27 -7.68 -17.71
C ARG A 60 -8.41 -6.46 -18.01
N GLU A 61 -8.43 -5.96 -19.24
CA GLU A 61 -7.71 -4.75 -19.64
C GLU A 61 -8.16 -3.53 -18.82
N LYS A 62 -9.47 -3.32 -18.65
CA LYS A 62 -10.01 -2.26 -17.78
C LYS A 62 -9.57 -2.40 -16.32
N ALA A 63 -9.53 -3.63 -15.79
CA ALA A 63 -9.07 -3.88 -14.43
C ALA A 63 -7.56 -3.59 -14.26
N ILE A 64 -6.76 -3.87 -15.31
CA ILE A 64 -5.33 -3.52 -15.34
C ILE A 64 -5.16 -2.00 -15.36
N GLU A 65 -5.90 -1.28 -16.21
CA GLU A 65 -5.87 0.18 -16.26
C GLU A 65 -6.21 0.80 -14.90
N GLU A 66 -7.30 0.36 -14.28
CA GLU A 66 -7.72 0.87 -12.96
C GLU A 66 -6.68 0.56 -11.87
N ALA A 67 -6.11 -0.67 -11.85
CA ALA A 67 -5.05 -1.00 -10.92
C ALA A 67 -3.79 -0.14 -11.16
N THR A 68 -3.45 0.12 -12.42
CA THR A 68 -2.32 0.99 -12.80
C THR A 68 -2.52 2.41 -12.28
N GLU A 69 -3.71 2.99 -12.45
CA GLU A 69 -4.02 4.34 -11.98
C GLU A 69 -3.98 4.44 -10.45
N ASN A 70 -4.50 3.44 -9.75
CA ASN A 70 -4.44 3.38 -8.29
C ASN A 70 -3.00 3.27 -7.79
N LEU A 71 -2.16 2.45 -8.45
CA LEU A 71 -0.73 2.34 -8.13
C LEU A 71 0.02 3.64 -8.44
N LYS A 72 -0.30 4.34 -9.54
CA LYS A 72 0.26 5.68 -9.84
C LYS A 72 -0.07 6.69 -8.76
N THR A 73 -1.27 6.59 -8.17
CA THR A 73 -1.66 7.45 -7.05
C THR A 73 -0.77 7.21 -5.83
N LEU A 74 -0.48 5.94 -5.50
CA LEU A 74 0.42 5.59 -4.40
C LEU A 74 1.89 5.95 -4.70
N GLU A 75 2.34 5.80 -5.95
CA GLU A 75 3.68 6.22 -6.39
C GLU A 75 3.89 7.73 -6.24
N ASN A 76 2.89 8.53 -6.63
CA ASN A 76 2.93 9.98 -6.48
C ASN A 76 2.97 10.37 -5.00
N LEU A 77 2.15 9.71 -4.16
CA LEU A 77 2.20 9.90 -2.72
C LEU A 77 3.59 9.59 -2.18
N LYS A 78 4.18 8.46 -2.55
CA LYS A 78 5.54 8.11 -2.12
C LYS A 78 6.59 9.09 -2.59
N THR A 79 6.50 9.55 -3.83
CA THR A 79 7.40 10.56 -4.36
C THR A 79 7.35 11.83 -3.51
N LEU A 80 6.15 12.32 -3.20
CA LEU A 80 5.98 13.50 -2.35
C LEU A 80 6.55 13.27 -0.93
N GLU A 81 6.32 12.10 -0.34
CA GLU A 81 6.83 11.79 0.99
C GLU A 81 8.36 11.61 1.03
N ASN A 82 8.95 11.03 -0.01
CA ASN A 82 10.39 10.85 -0.09
C ASN A 82 11.09 12.18 -0.40
N GLU A 83 10.62 12.93 -1.39
CA GLU A 83 11.29 14.17 -1.85
C GLU A 83 11.10 15.34 -0.89
N LEU A 84 9.92 15.49 -0.29
CA LEU A 84 9.64 16.63 0.58
C LEU A 84 9.90 16.35 2.06
N LYS A 85 9.82 15.09 2.49
CA LYS A 85 9.89 14.71 3.90
C LYS A 85 10.99 13.71 4.22
N GLY A 86 11.73 13.22 3.21
CA GLY A 86 12.84 12.28 3.40
C GLY A 86 12.43 10.93 3.99
N LYS A 87 11.14 10.56 3.88
CA LYS A 87 10.59 9.39 4.57
C LYS A 87 10.93 8.09 3.85
N LYS A 88 11.34 7.07 4.60
CA LYS A 88 11.57 5.72 4.08
C LYS A 88 10.25 4.96 3.84
N PHE A 89 9.39 4.94 4.84
CA PHE A 89 8.06 4.34 4.84
C PHE A 89 6.97 5.41 4.65
N PHE A 90 5.72 5.02 4.39
CA PHE A 90 4.61 5.98 4.42
C PHE A 90 4.44 6.56 5.85
N GLY A 91 4.67 5.70 6.86
CA GLY A 91 4.76 6.06 8.27
C GLY A 91 5.88 7.04 8.63
N GLY A 92 6.93 7.16 7.79
CA GLY A 92 8.10 7.98 8.08
C GLY A 92 9.38 7.15 8.12
N ASP A 93 10.09 7.20 9.23
CA ASP A 93 11.31 6.40 9.43
C ASP A 93 10.99 4.96 9.88
N GLU A 94 9.79 4.74 10.40
CA GLU A 94 9.27 3.45 10.86
C GLU A 94 7.98 3.06 10.11
N ILE A 95 7.67 1.75 10.10
CA ILE A 95 6.45 1.20 9.49
C ILE A 95 5.22 1.76 10.22
N GLY A 96 4.31 2.39 9.48
CA GLY A 96 3.05 2.92 10.01
C GLY A 96 1.82 2.24 9.42
N LEU A 97 0.63 2.75 9.76
CA LEU A 97 -0.65 2.17 9.33
C LEU A 97 -0.74 1.93 7.80
N VAL A 98 -0.30 2.89 6.98
CA VAL A 98 -0.40 2.79 5.52
C VAL A 98 0.54 1.71 4.99
N ASP A 99 1.71 1.53 5.60
CA ASP A 99 2.65 0.48 5.23
C ASP A 99 2.07 -0.91 5.55
N ILE A 100 1.43 -1.04 6.71
CA ILE A 100 0.74 -2.28 7.12
C ILE A 100 -0.43 -2.58 6.18
N ALA A 101 -1.25 -1.59 5.84
CA ALA A 101 -2.34 -1.74 4.86
C ALA A 101 -1.81 -2.14 3.47
N GLY A 102 -0.67 -1.55 3.08
CA GLY A 102 0.02 -1.82 1.83
C GLY A 102 0.73 -3.17 1.78
N ASN A 103 0.78 -3.95 2.86
CA ASN A 103 1.52 -5.20 2.93
C ASN A 103 1.19 -6.17 1.78
N PHE A 104 -0.08 -6.24 1.35
CA PHE A 104 -0.47 -7.04 0.18
C PHE A 104 0.21 -6.57 -1.11
N VAL A 105 0.31 -5.27 -1.32
CA VAL A 105 1.01 -4.67 -2.48
C VAL A 105 2.49 -5.05 -2.44
N ALA A 106 3.12 -5.02 -1.26
CA ALA A 106 4.52 -5.35 -1.09
C ALA A 106 4.85 -6.84 -1.25
N LEU A 107 4.05 -7.72 -0.65
CA LEU A 107 4.37 -9.15 -0.56
C LEU A 107 3.76 -10.00 -1.69
N TRP A 108 2.55 -9.66 -2.13
CA TRP A 108 1.73 -10.58 -2.92
C TRP A 108 1.39 -10.09 -4.32
N LEU A 109 1.47 -8.79 -4.59
CA LEU A 109 1.11 -8.23 -5.91
C LEU A 109 1.93 -8.83 -7.04
N GLY A 110 3.27 -8.81 -6.92
CA GLY A 110 4.18 -9.34 -7.93
C GLY A 110 3.88 -10.80 -8.25
N VAL A 111 3.84 -11.64 -7.22
CA VAL A 111 3.53 -13.07 -7.33
C VAL A 111 2.15 -13.29 -7.95
N THR A 112 1.12 -12.55 -7.52
CA THR A 112 -0.26 -12.74 -7.98
C THR A 112 -0.42 -12.41 -9.46
N LEU A 113 0.23 -11.35 -9.94
CA LEU A 113 0.13 -10.93 -11.32
C LEU A 113 1.00 -11.78 -12.26
N GLU A 114 2.16 -12.23 -11.79
CA GLU A 114 3.02 -13.14 -12.56
C GLU A 114 2.30 -14.45 -12.89
N LEU A 115 1.51 -15.00 -11.95
CA LEU A 115 0.68 -16.20 -12.16
C LEU A 115 -0.35 -16.06 -13.30
N VAL A 116 -0.71 -14.84 -13.68
CA VAL A 116 -1.63 -14.55 -14.80
C VAL A 116 -0.91 -13.89 -15.99
N GLY A 117 0.42 -13.91 -16.00
CA GLY A 117 1.25 -13.39 -17.09
C GLY A 117 1.30 -11.86 -17.18
N ILE A 118 1.04 -11.16 -16.07
CA ILE A 118 1.02 -9.69 -16.01
C ILE A 118 2.16 -9.23 -15.11
N GLN A 119 2.92 -8.23 -15.58
CA GLN A 119 3.92 -7.56 -14.76
C GLN A 119 3.56 -6.08 -14.67
N LEU A 120 3.04 -5.67 -13.51
CA LEU A 120 2.50 -4.33 -13.30
C LEU A 120 3.46 -3.44 -12.49
N LEU A 121 3.98 -3.96 -11.38
CA LEU A 121 4.89 -3.25 -10.50
C LEU A 121 6.34 -3.48 -10.96
N THR A 122 6.93 -2.52 -11.66
CA THR A 122 8.34 -2.56 -12.11
C THR A 122 9.08 -1.28 -11.72
N LYS A 123 10.41 -1.36 -11.61
CA LYS A 123 11.25 -0.19 -11.31
C LYS A 123 11.21 0.88 -12.40
N GLU A 124 10.78 0.54 -13.62
CA GLU A 124 10.62 1.49 -14.71
C GLU A 124 9.34 2.34 -14.54
N THR A 125 8.25 1.73 -14.09
CA THR A 125 6.94 2.39 -13.99
C THR A 125 6.63 2.92 -12.59
N PHE A 126 7.13 2.26 -11.55
CA PHE A 126 6.84 2.54 -10.15
C PHE A 126 8.10 2.46 -9.28
N PRO A 127 9.14 3.27 -9.56
CA PRO A 127 10.42 3.20 -8.88
C PRO A 127 10.30 3.35 -7.35
N ARG A 128 9.48 4.28 -6.86
CA ARG A 128 9.36 4.55 -5.41
C ARG A 128 8.57 3.48 -4.67
N LEU A 129 7.51 2.95 -5.28
CA LEU A 129 6.83 1.80 -4.71
C LEU A 129 7.75 0.58 -4.72
N CYS A 130 8.54 0.33 -5.77
CA CYS A 130 9.50 -0.77 -5.76
C CYS A 130 10.57 -0.62 -4.65
N GLU A 131 11.13 0.57 -4.46
CA GLU A 131 12.05 0.85 -3.34
C GLU A 131 11.37 0.61 -1.99
N TRP A 132 10.14 1.10 -1.83
CA TRP A 132 9.37 0.90 -0.61
C TRP A 132 9.05 -0.58 -0.34
N VAL A 133 8.77 -1.37 -1.38
CA VAL A 133 8.58 -2.82 -1.25
C VAL A 133 9.87 -3.50 -0.80
N ASP A 134 11.00 -3.16 -1.42
CA ASP A 134 12.33 -3.66 -1.03
C ASP A 134 12.57 -3.34 0.47
N ASP A 135 12.36 -2.08 0.87
CA ASP A 135 12.52 -1.62 2.27
C ASP A 135 11.61 -2.34 3.26
N CYS A 136 10.35 -2.58 2.90
CA CYS A 136 9.42 -3.36 3.73
C CYS A 136 9.92 -4.80 3.92
N LEU A 137 10.36 -5.44 2.84
CA LEU A 137 10.82 -6.84 2.85
C LEU A 137 12.10 -7.03 3.68
N TYR A 138 13.08 -6.11 3.57
CA TYR A 138 14.31 -6.17 4.35
C TYR A 138 14.12 -5.87 5.84
N THR A 139 12.98 -5.28 6.23
CA THR A 139 12.70 -4.93 7.63
C THR A 139 12.01 -6.07 8.40
N VAL A 140 11.35 -7.00 7.71
CA VAL A 140 10.63 -8.14 8.32
C VAL A 140 11.38 -9.49 8.23
N ALA A 141 12.58 -9.50 7.64
CA ALA A 141 13.47 -10.66 7.53
C ALA A 141 14.63 -10.57 8.53
#